data_AF-A0AAV4BFV9-F1
#
_entry.id   AF-A0AAV4BFV9-F1
#
_cell.length_a   1.000
_cell.length_b   1.000
_cell.length_c   1.000
_cell.angle_alpha   90.00
_cell.angle_beta   90.00
_cell.angle_gamma   90.00
#
_symmetry.space_group_name_H-M   'P 1'
#
loop_
_entity.id
_entity.type
_entity.pdbx_description
1 polymer ?
#
loop_
_entity_poly.entity_id
_entity_poly.type
_entity_poly.pdbx_seq_one_letter_code
_entity_poly.pdbx_strand_id
1 'polypeptide(L)'
;MTDLPDTYVSVDTDMNSYELMRRHDIRGRPLLTPGDGNCLFNSISIILMRNTKMASELRYKTCIQMATRKDRVLEGDRDIDDLFIVSPDYDESLIACARATEFSSAWTILGLSQVLQHK
;
A
#
# COMPACT_ATOMS: atom_id res chain seq x y z
N MET A 1 18.02 -1.14 -18.32
CA MET A 1 17.33 -2.24 -17.62
C MET A 1 18.20 -2.59 -16.43
N THR A 2 17.92 -2.02 -15.24
CA THR A 2 18.74 -2.30 -14.04
C THR A 2 18.21 -3.57 -13.41
N ASP A 3 18.99 -4.64 -13.47
CA ASP A 3 18.68 -5.92 -12.86
C ASP A 3 18.29 -5.71 -11.38
N LEU A 4 17.16 -6.31 -11.01
CA LEU A 4 16.75 -6.41 -9.61
C LEU A 4 17.72 -7.38 -8.91
N PRO A 5 18.10 -7.12 -7.66
CA PRO A 5 18.96 -8.05 -6.92
C PRO A 5 18.35 -9.47 -6.90
N ASP A 6 19.20 -10.51 -6.93
CA ASP A 6 18.87 -11.95 -7.00
C ASP A 6 17.86 -12.47 -5.95
N THR A 7 17.48 -11.64 -4.98
CA THR A 7 16.52 -11.94 -3.92
C THR A 7 15.06 -11.78 -4.32
N TYR A 8 14.77 -11.31 -5.53
CA TYR A 8 13.40 -11.08 -5.99
C TYR A 8 12.88 -12.16 -6.91
N VAL A 9 11.87 -12.87 -6.42
CA VAL A 9 11.13 -13.84 -7.23
C VAL A 9 10.08 -13.09 -8.04
N SER A 10 10.25 -13.00 -9.36
CA SER A 10 9.15 -12.57 -10.24
C SER A 10 8.13 -13.70 -10.34
N VAL A 11 6.85 -13.36 -10.36
CA VAL A 11 5.78 -14.36 -10.57
C VAL A 11 5.20 -14.25 -11.98
N ASP A 12 4.55 -15.32 -12.42
CA ASP A 12 3.85 -15.31 -13.69
C ASP A 12 2.70 -14.29 -13.65
N THR A 13 2.59 -13.53 -14.73
CA THR A 13 1.47 -12.58 -14.90
C THR A 13 0.28 -13.34 -15.42
N ASP A 14 -0.87 -13.22 -14.76
CA ASP A 14 -2.11 -13.84 -15.25
C ASP A 14 -2.53 -13.21 -16.60
N MET A 15 -3.33 -13.96 -17.36
CA MET A 15 -3.72 -13.56 -18.72
C MET A 15 -4.47 -12.23 -18.78
N ASN A 16 -5.28 -11.89 -17.76
CA ASN A 16 -6.04 -10.65 -17.75
C ASN A 16 -5.10 -9.47 -17.50
N SER A 17 -4.23 -9.58 -16.50
CA SER A 17 -3.20 -8.57 -16.21
C SER A 17 -2.27 -8.36 -17.41
N TYR A 18 -1.85 -9.44 -18.07
CA TYR A 18 -1.01 -9.36 -19.27
C TYR A 18 -1.69 -8.58 -20.41
N GLU A 19 -2.96 -8.87 -20.69
CA GLU A 19 -3.68 -8.18 -21.76
C GLU A 19 -3.90 -6.70 -21.44
N LEU A 20 -4.16 -6.34 -20.18
CA LEU A 20 -4.23 -4.95 -19.73
C LEU A 20 -2.89 -4.24 -19.91
N MET A 21 -1.80 -4.85 -19.45
CA MET A 21 -0.46 -4.29 -19.59
C MET A 21 -0.10 -4.06 -21.06
N ARG A 22 -0.42 -5.04 -21.93
CA ARG A 22 -0.19 -4.95 -23.38
C ARG A 22 -0.99 -3.81 -24.02
N ARG A 23 -2.28 -3.66 -23.68
CA ARG A 23 -3.15 -2.61 -24.22
C ARG A 23 -2.71 -1.20 -23.85
N HIS A 24 -2.07 -1.04 -22.70
CA HIS A 24 -1.66 0.25 -22.17
C HIS A 24 -0.13 0.51 -22.25
N ASP A 25 0.62 -0.31 -23.00
CA ASP A 25 2.10 -0.28 -23.10
C ASP A 25 2.80 -0.22 -21.73
N ILE A 26 2.22 -0.89 -20.73
CA ILE A 26 2.83 -1.01 -19.40
C ILE A 26 3.84 -2.15 -19.45
N ARG A 27 5.10 -1.84 -19.14
CA ARG A 27 6.19 -2.83 -19.06
C ARG A 27 6.51 -3.11 -17.60
N GLY A 28 6.59 -4.37 -17.23
CA GLY A 28 6.95 -4.79 -15.88
C GLY A 28 6.73 -6.27 -15.67
N ARG A 29 7.14 -6.76 -14.50
CA ARG A 29 6.78 -8.09 -14.01
C ARG A 29 6.29 -7.94 -12.57
N PRO A 30 5.23 -8.66 -12.16
CA PRO A 30 4.84 -8.70 -10.77
C PRO A 30 5.96 -9.32 -9.94
N LEU A 31 6.21 -8.73 -8.78
CA LEU A 31 7.17 -9.23 -7.83
C LEU A 31 6.44 -9.95 -6.71
N LEU A 32 6.97 -11.10 -6.30
CA LEU A 32 6.48 -11.80 -5.13
C LEU A 32 6.75 -10.94 -3.89
N THR A 33 5.69 -10.66 -3.14
CA THR A 33 5.78 -10.05 -1.82
C THR A 33 5.33 -11.04 -0.75
N PRO A 34 5.84 -10.95 0.49
CA PRO A 34 5.29 -11.74 1.59
C PRO A 34 3.76 -11.57 1.68
N GLY A 35 3.05 -12.69 1.69
CA GLY A 35 1.58 -12.75 1.72
C GLY A 35 1.02 -12.65 3.14
N ASP A 36 1.46 -11.65 3.90
CA ASP A 36 0.97 -11.35 5.25
C ASP A 36 0.22 -10.00 5.26
N GLY A 37 -0.35 -9.57 6.39
CA GLY A 37 -1.00 -8.26 6.46
C GLY A 37 -0.05 -7.06 6.35
N ASN A 38 1.26 -7.27 6.18
CA ASN A 38 2.20 -6.21 5.80
C ASN A 38 2.42 -6.14 4.28
N CYS A 39 1.73 -6.94 3.46
CA CYS A 39 1.93 -7.02 2.01
C CYS A 39 1.90 -5.65 1.31
N LEU A 40 1.01 -4.74 1.71
CA LEU A 40 0.97 -3.36 1.20
C LEU A 40 2.30 -2.63 1.45
N PHE A 41 2.74 -2.59 2.70
CA PHE A 41 3.97 -1.90 3.09
C PHE A 41 5.23 -2.58 2.54
N ASN A 42 5.23 -3.91 2.45
CA ASN A 42 6.27 -4.67 1.79
C ASN A 42 6.37 -4.29 0.31
N SER A 43 5.24 -4.24 -0.40
CA SER A 43 5.17 -3.84 -1.82
C SER A 43 5.73 -2.43 -2.04
N ILE A 44 5.31 -1.47 -1.22
CA ILE A 44 5.81 -0.09 -1.31
C ILE A 44 7.30 0.01 -0.94
N SER A 45 7.76 -0.72 0.08
CA SER A 45 9.18 -0.78 0.43
C SER A 45 10.03 -1.30 -0.73
N ILE A 46 9.55 -2.33 -1.45
CA ILE A 46 10.24 -2.88 -2.62
C ILE A 46 10.35 -1.83 -3.73
N ILE A 47 9.26 -1.11 -4.02
CA ILE A 47 9.23 -0.05 -5.03
C ILE A 47 10.24 1.05 -4.68
N LEU A 48 10.30 1.46 -3.41
CA LEU A 48 11.14 2.59 -2.97
C LEU A 48 12.61 2.23 -2.80
N MET A 49 12.91 1.07 -2.21
CA MET A 49 14.25 0.74 -1.71
C MET A 49 14.83 -0.56 -2.28
N ARG A 50 14.07 -1.28 -3.12
CA ARG A 50 14.43 -2.61 -3.60
C ARG A 50 14.77 -3.57 -2.44
N ASN A 51 14.08 -3.43 -1.31
CA ASN A 51 14.03 -4.40 -0.20
C ASN A 51 12.73 -4.21 0.61
N THR A 52 12.39 -5.12 1.51
CA THR A 52 11.21 -5.01 2.39
C THR A 52 11.51 -4.36 3.75
N LYS A 53 12.75 -3.87 3.98
CA LYS A 53 13.20 -3.41 5.31
C LYS A 53 12.49 -2.15 5.80
N MET A 54 11.89 -1.36 4.91
CA MET A 54 11.11 -0.18 5.30
C MET A 54 9.64 -0.49 5.62
N ALA A 55 9.16 -1.73 5.47
CA ALA A 55 7.74 -2.02 5.64
C ALA A 55 7.20 -1.62 7.03
N SER A 56 7.90 -1.98 8.10
CA SER A 56 7.49 -1.61 9.47
C SER A 56 7.52 -0.10 9.71
N GLU A 57 8.54 0.59 9.17
CA GLU A 57 8.69 2.05 9.27
C GLU A 57 7.57 2.78 8.50
N LEU A 58 7.23 2.29 7.31
CA LEU A 58 6.12 2.82 6.50
C LEU A 58 4.79 2.63 7.23
N ARG A 59 4.55 1.47 7.83
CA ARG A 59 3.35 1.20 8.63
C ARG A 59 3.26 2.12 9.84
N TYR A 60 4.35 2.29 10.57
CA TYR A 60 4.43 3.21 11.71
C TYR A 60 4.09 4.65 11.32
N LYS A 61 4.74 5.18 10.27
CA LYS A 61 4.47 6.53 9.76
C LYS A 61 3.04 6.69 9.27
N THR A 62 2.50 5.68 8.62
CA THR A 62 1.11 5.67 8.14
C THR A 62 0.13 5.72 9.30
N CYS A 63 0.36 4.92 10.35
CA CYS A 63 -0.46 4.95 11.56
C CYS A 63 -0.46 6.33 12.22
N ILE A 64 0.72 6.98 12.34
CA ILE A 64 0.82 8.34 12.90
C ILE A 64 0.07 9.34 12.02
N GLN A 65 0.25 9.25 10.71
CA GLN A 65 -0.43 10.12 9.76
C GLN A 65 -1.96 10.02 9.91
N MET A 66 -2.48 8.79 9.99
CA MET A 66 -3.91 8.53 10.19
C MET A 66 -4.39 9.08 11.55
N ALA A 67 -3.64 8.88 12.62
CA ALA A 67 -4.00 9.37 13.95
C ALA A 67 -4.01 10.90 14.03
N THR A 68 -3.04 11.57 13.39
CA THR A 68 -2.85 13.03 13.49
C THR A 68 -3.70 13.83 12.52
N ARG A 69 -4.26 13.20 11.48
CA ARG A 69 -5.04 13.89 10.45
C ARG A 69 -6.48 13.41 10.34
N LYS A 70 -6.98 12.67 11.31
CA LYS A 70 -8.36 12.14 11.31
C LYS A 70 -9.38 13.20 10.91
N ASP A 71 -9.42 14.33 11.61
CA ASP A 71 -10.42 15.39 11.36
C ASP A 71 -10.28 15.97 9.95
N ARG A 72 -9.05 16.24 9.50
CA ARG A 72 -8.80 16.77 8.16
C ARG A 72 -9.17 15.79 7.05
N VAL A 73 -8.95 14.50 7.26
CA VAL A 73 -9.38 13.48 6.31
C VAL A 73 -10.90 13.46 6.27
N LEU A 74 -11.55 13.28 7.42
CA LEU A 74 -13.02 13.15 7.56
C LEU A 74 -13.83 14.38 7.10
N GLU A 75 -13.24 15.58 7.13
CA GLU A 75 -13.92 16.82 6.72
C GLU A 75 -13.63 17.23 5.26
N GLY A 76 -12.56 16.71 4.65
CA GLY A 76 -11.94 17.31 3.46
C GLY A 76 -12.10 16.55 2.14
N ASP A 77 -12.35 15.25 2.18
CA ASP A 77 -12.42 14.42 0.97
C ASP A 77 -13.88 14.20 0.53
N ARG A 78 -14.17 14.55 -0.73
CA ARG A 78 -15.52 14.42 -1.32
C ARG A 78 -15.96 12.97 -1.50
N ASP A 79 -15.01 12.04 -1.47
CA ASP A 79 -15.21 10.62 -1.75
C ASP A 79 -15.16 9.76 -0.46
N ILE A 80 -15.28 10.40 0.70
CA ILE A 80 -15.30 9.71 2.00
C ILE A 80 -16.46 8.74 2.12
N ASP A 81 -17.62 9.12 1.61
CA ASP A 81 -18.81 8.28 1.65
C ASP A 81 -18.57 6.95 0.91
N ASP A 82 -17.79 6.97 -0.17
CA ASP A 82 -17.41 5.76 -0.92
C ASP A 82 -16.42 4.88 -0.14
N LEU A 83 -15.54 5.49 0.66
CA LEU A 83 -14.59 4.74 1.50
C LEU A 83 -15.31 3.94 2.59
N PHE A 84 -16.41 4.45 3.15
CA PHE A 84 -17.23 3.70 4.11
C PHE A 84 -17.90 2.47 3.48
N ILE A 85 -18.10 2.44 2.16
CA ILE A 85 -18.71 1.28 1.46
C ILE A 85 -17.69 0.15 1.29
N VAL A 86 -16.42 0.50 1.04
CA VAL A 86 -15.37 -0.47 0.66
C VAL A 86 -14.33 -0.71 1.74
N SER A 87 -14.48 -0.11 2.92
CA SER A 87 -13.56 -0.26 4.04
C SER A 87 -14.27 -0.26 5.38
N PRO A 88 -13.65 -0.85 6.42
CA PRO A 88 -14.12 -0.71 7.78
C PRO A 88 -14.14 0.75 8.21
N ASP A 89 -14.74 0.99 9.38
CA ASP A 89 -14.72 2.32 10.00
C ASP A 89 -13.28 2.84 10.15
N TYR A 90 -13.15 4.16 10.11
CA TYR A 90 -11.84 4.83 10.17
C TYR A 90 -11.04 4.40 11.41
N ASP A 91 -11.70 4.36 12.57
CA ASP A 91 -11.06 4.00 13.84
C ASP A 91 -10.66 2.52 13.88
N GLU A 92 -11.47 1.63 13.34
CA GLU A 92 -11.12 0.22 13.19
C GLU A 92 -9.91 0.05 12.28
N SER A 93 -9.90 0.78 11.16
CA SER A 93 -8.79 0.81 10.20
C SER A 93 -7.51 1.37 10.82
N LEU A 94 -7.61 2.40 11.68
CA LEU A 94 -6.48 2.95 12.42
C LEU A 94 -5.91 1.92 13.41
N ILE A 95 -6.77 1.25 14.19
CA ILE A 95 -6.36 0.21 15.13
C ILE A 95 -5.71 -0.96 14.39
N ALA A 96 -6.28 -1.40 13.26
CA ALA A 96 -5.70 -2.41 12.40
C ALA A 96 -4.33 -1.98 11.88
N CYS A 97 -4.18 -0.74 11.39
CA CYS A 97 -2.90 -0.21 10.95
C CYS A 97 -1.84 -0.20 12.07
N ALA A 98 -2.24 0.05 13.32
CA ALA A 98 -1.34 0.06 14.47
C ALA A 98 -0.84 -1.34 14.88
N ARG A 99 -1.59 -2.39 14.58
CA ARG A 99 -1.22 -3.78 14.89
C ARG A 99 -0.37 -4.35 13.78
N ALA A 100 0.77 -4.95 14.11
CA ALA A 100 1.59 -5.64 13.11
C ALA A 100 0.77 -6.78 12.47
N THR A 101 0.99 -7.03 11.17
CA THR A 101 0.40 -8.15 10.41
C THR A 101 -1.12 -8.11 10.18
N GLU A 102 -1.84 -7.09 10.66
CA GLU A 102 -3.22 -6.85 10.27
C GLU A 102 -3.31 -6.30 8.84
N PHE A 103 -4.38 -6.64 8.12
CA PHE A 103 -4.57 -6.18 6.75
C PHE A 103 -4.82 -4.67 6.66
N SER A 104 -4.37 -4.07 5.56
CA SER A 104 -4.55 -2.65 5.27
C SER A 104 -5.90 -2.41 4.60
N SER A 105 -6.57 -1.30 4.93
CA SER A 105 -7.83 -0.86 4.29
C SER A 105 -7.59 0.30 3.32
N ALA A 106 -8.64 0.79 2.66
CA ALA A 106 -8.54 1.97 1.80
C ALA A 106 -8.10 3.22 2.60
N TRP A 107 -8.52 3.34 3.87
CA TRP A 107 -8.02 4.38 4.78
C TRP A 107 -6.51 4.29 5.01
N THR A 108 -5.98 3.07 5.14
CA THR A 108 -4.54 2.84 5.25
C THR A 108 -3.80 3.26 3.98
N ILE A 109 -4.36 2.97 2.80
CA ILE A 109 -3.79 3.37 1.51
C ILE A 109 -3.75 4.90 1.38
N LEU A 110 -4.84 5.58 1.77
CA LEU A 110 -4.91 7.03 1.79
C LEU A 110 -3.89 7.65 2.76
N GLY A 111 -3.77 7.12 3.97
CA GLY A 111 -2.76 7.56 4.93
C GLY A 111 -1.34 7.38 4.39
N LEU A 112 -1.06 6.23 3.77
CA LEU A 112 0.25 5.91 3.20
C LEU A 112 0.58 6.83 2.02
N SER A 113 -0.38 7.14 1.14
CA SER A 113 -0.15 8.04 0.01
C SER A 113 0.29 9.43 0.49
N GLN A 114 -0.32 9.92 1.57
CA GLN A 114 0.08 11.19 2.18
C GLN A 114 1.50 11.12 2.77
N VAL A 115 1.86 10.02 3.46
CA VAL A 115 3.24 9.81 3.95
C VAL A 115 4.26 9.85 2.81
N LEU A 116 3.92 9.30 1.65
CA LEU A 116 4.80 9.28 0.48
C LEU A 116 4.95 10.66 -0.19
N GLN A 117 3.94 11.52 -0.09
CA GLN A 117 3.96 12.89 -0.65
C GLN A 117 4.78 13.88 0.18
N HIS A 118 5.05 13.61 1.46
CA HIS A 118 5.93 14.44 2.32
C HIS A 118 7.42 14.05 2.20
N LYS A 119 7.84 13.57 1.02
CA LYS A 119 9.24 13.22 0.73
C LYS A 119 9.92 14.27 -0.14
#